data_AF-J9RA29-F1
#
_entry.id   AF-J9RA29-F1
#
_cell.length_a   1.000
_cell.length_b   1.000
_cell.length_c   1.000
_cell.angle_alpha   90.00
_cell.angle_beta   90.00
_cell.angle_gamma   90.00
#
_symmetry.space_group_name_H-M   'P 1'
#
loop_
_entity.id
_entity.type
_entity.pdbx_description
1 polymer ?
#
loop_
_entity_poly.entity_id
_entity_poly.type
_entity_poly.pdbx_seq_one_letter_code
_entity_poly.pdbx_strand_id
1 'polypeptide(L)'
;MKYKTPGVLSCEGHLFYFWGMNVKNEREVAKIAAQLLTLSMRSKISSLGFKEHYNNNNASVSSAYGFSDYKPGKSKDGSMRWYMNKLSLKMPRHGFVQHYGDDGVREGTKRTRHKPKTTTYNFATHYWKLQEKDFIDDAIKRSGVIDFVLENVSRLRGEEILLSFQNFLQDR
;
A
#
# COMPACT_ATOMS: atom_id res chain seq x y z
N MET A 1 36.12 -0.44 10.65
CA MET A 1 34.68 -0.71 10.37
C MET A 1 33.90 0.56 10.65
N LYS A 2 33.46 1.29 9.61
CA LYS A 2 32.64 2.50 9.77
C LYS A 2 31.17 2.09 9.60
N TYR A 3 30.41 2.07 10.69
CA TYR A 3 28.97 1.84 10.64
C TYR A 3 28.31 3.11 10.07
N LYS A 4 27.59 2.98 8.94
CA LYS A 4 26.75 4.05 8.40
C LYS A 4 25.64 4.36 9.42
N THR A 5 25.54 5.62 9.82
CA THR A 5 24.50 6.14 10.72
C THR A 5 23.10 5.89 10.15
N PRO A 6 22.12 5.51 11.00
CA PRO A 6 20.76 5.21 10.56
C PRO A 6 20.01 6.46 10.13
N GLY A 7 19.28 6.37 9.02
CA GLY A 7 18.21 7.32 8.68
C GLY A 7 17.00 7.04 9.56
N VAL A 8 16.62 8.00 10.39
CA VAL A 8 15.45 7.92 11.28
C VAL A 8 14.31 8.70 10.63
N LEU A 9 13.24 8.02 10.23
CA LEU A 9 11.96 8.68 9.96
C LEU A 9 11.07 8.52 11.19
N SER A 10 10.86 9.63 11.90
CA SER A 10 9.98 9.73 13.06
C SER A 10 8.54 9.88 12.59
N CYS A 11 7.66 8.97 13.00
CA CYS A 11 6.22 9.14 12.93
C CYS A 11 5.62 8.75 14.29
N GLU A 12 5.07 9.74 15.01
CA GLU A 12 4.20 9.58 16.20
C GLU A 12 4.72 8.60 17.27
N GLY A 13 5.99 8.72 17.67
CA GLY A 13 6.54 7.97 18.80
C GLY A 13 6.87 6.49 18.52
N HIS A 14 6.62 5.98 17.32
CA HIS A 14 7.13 4.69 16.87
C HIS A 14 8.42 4.87 16.06
N LEU A 15 9.56 4.62 16.70
CA LEU A 15 10.86 4.50 16.04
C LEU A 15 10.88 3.21 15.22
N PHE A 16 10.62 3.31 13.91
CA PHE A 16 10.96 2.24 12.99
C PHE A 16 12.46 2.32 12.70
N TYR A 17 13.25 1.54 13.44
CA TYR A 17 14.66 1.34 13.14
C TYR A 17 14.78 0.62 11.80
N PHE A 18 15.07 1.38 10.74
CA PHE A 18 15.55 0.80 9.50
C PHE A 18 16.99 0.33 9.77
N TRP A 19 17.14 -0.93 10.19
CA TRP A 19 18.41 -1.61 10.05
C TRP A 19 18.85 -1.46 8.60
N GLY A 20 20.14 -1.22 8.35
CA GLY A 20 20.72 -1.22 7.02
C GLY A 20 20.50 -2.59 6.37
N MET A 21 19.31 -2.81 5.83
CA MET A 21 18.95 -4.01 5.09
C MET A 21 19.79 -3.94 3.82
N ASN A 22 20.80 -4.80 3.76
CA ASN A 22 21.61 -4.95 2.57
C ASN A 22 20.77 -5.72 1.54
N VAL A 23 19.92 -4.98 0.81
CA VAL A 23 19.04 -5.55 -0.20
C VAL A 23 19.88 -5.88 -1.44
N LYS A 24 19.83 -7.14 -1.86
CA LYS A 24 20.70 -7.63 -2.94
C LYS A 24 20.06 -7.54 -4.32
N ASN A 25 18.73 -7.62 -4.37
CA ASN A 25 17.96 -7.73 -5.61
C ASN A 25 16.72 -6.84 -5.60
N GLU A 26 16.30 -6.32 -6.76
CA GLU A 26 15.07 -5.51 -6.86
C GLU A 26 13.81 -6.30 -6.46
N ARG A 27 13.83 -7.63 -6.60
CA ARG A 27 12.74 -8.49 -6.10
C ARG A 27 12.55 -8.39 -4.58
N GLU A 28 13.64 -8.27 -3.84
CA GLU A 28 13.60 -8.12 -2.38
C GLU A 28 13.10 -6.72 -2.03
N VAL A 29 13.60 -5.69 -2.73
CA VAL A 29 13.10 -4.30 -2.60
C VAL A 29 11.58 -4.27 -2.79
N ALA A 30 11.08 -4.89 -3.86
CA ALA A 30 9.67 -4.95 -4.18
C ALA A 30 8.84 -5.63 -3.08
N LYS A 31 9.33 -6.73 -2.49
CA LYS A 31 8.63 -7.43 -1.40
C LYS A 31 8.59 -6.59 -0.12
N ILE A 32 9.71 -5.99 0.26
CA ILE A 32 9.82 -5.16 1.46
C ILE A 32 8.94 -3.93 1.31
N ALA A 33 8.98 -3.27 0.14
CA ALA A 33 8.14 -2.12 -0.17
C ALA A 33 6.64 -2.44 -0.03
N ALA A 34 6.21 -3.60 -0.54
CA ALA A 34 4.83 -4.06 -0.38
C ALA A 34 4.46 -4.32 1.09
N GLN A 35 5.39 -4.88 1.88
CA GLN A 35 5.17 -5.11 3.31
C GLN A 35 5.07 -3.80 4.09
N LEU A 36 5.97 -2.84 3.86
CA LEU A 36 5.96 -1.51 4.50
C LEU A 36 4.63 -0.79 4.24
N LEU A 37 4.20 -0.78 2.98
CA LEU A 37 2.95 -0.16 2.58
C LEU A 37 1.75 -0.88 3.22
N THR A 38 1.78 -2.21 3.31
CA THR A 38 0.73 -3.00 3.98
C THR A 38 0.63 -2.67 5.48
N LEU A 39 1.77 -2.62 6.17
CA LEU A 39 1.83 -2.36 7.61
C LEU A 39 1.33 -0.95 7.94
N SER A 40 1.81 0.05 7.19
CA SER A 40 1.37 1.43 7.32
C SER A 40 -0.14 1.57 7.12
N MET A 41 -0.67 1.00 6.02
CA MET A 41 -2.10 1.02 5.74
C MET A 41 -2.93 0.37 6.84
N ARG A 42 -2.55 -0.83 7.29
CA ARG A 42 -3.28 -1.53 8.36
C ARG A 42 -3.24 -0.78 9.68
N SER A 43 -2.10 -0.18 10.01
CA SER A 43 -1.97 0.68 11.19
C SER A 43 -2.91 1.88 11.11
N LYS A 44 -2.94 2.60 9.98
CA LYS A 44 -3.83 3.75 9.80
C LYS A 44 -5.30 3.35 9.81
N ILE A 45 -5.68 2.28 9.11
CA ILE A 45 -7.05 1.75 9.10
C ILE A 45 -7.49 1.36 10.53
N SER A 46 -6.61 0.75 11.32
CA SER A 46 -6.88 0.43 12.73
C SER A 46 -7.08 1.71 13.56
N SER A 47 -6.22 2.72 13.40
CA SER A 47 -6.31 3.98 14.14
C SER A 47 -7.58 4.77 13.86
N LEU A 48 -8.10 4.71 12.63
CA LEU A 48 -9.33 5.40 12.23
C LEU A 48 -10.60 4.75 12.77
N GLY A 49 -10.47 3.59 13.42
CA GLY A 49 -11.55 2.96 14.18
C GLY A 49 -12.79 2.73 13.33
N PHE A 50 -12.63 2.17 12.12
CA PHE A 50 -13.75 1.75 11.26
C PHE A 50 -14.52 0.59 11.92
N LYS A 51 -15.21 0.87 13.02
CA LYS A 51 -15.95 -0.08 13.88
C LYS A 51 -17.12 -0.74 13.15
N GLU A 52 -17.66 -0.11 12.11
CA GLU A 52 -18.94 -0.52 11.50
C GLU A 52 -18.80 -1.40 10.25
N HIS A 53 -17.59 -1.66 9.76
CA HIS A 53 -17.37 -2.47 8.55
C HIS A 53 -16.69 -3.83 8.81
N TYR A 54 -16.58 -4.22 10.07
CA TYR A 54 -15.96 -5.49 10.49
C TYR A 54 -16.94 -6.70 10.47
N ASN A 55 -18.25 -6.46 10.46
CA ASN A 55 -19.26 -7.48 10.80
C ASN A 55 -20.18 -7.96 9.65
N ASN A 56 -19.93 -7.55 8.41
CA ASN A 56 -20.58 -8.19 7.26
C ASN A 56 -19.56 -9.11 6.58
N ASN A 57 -20.00 -10.30 6.15
CA ASN A 57 -19.22 -11.37 5.50
C ASN A 57 -18.40 -10.97 4.23
N ASN A 58 -18.29 -9.68 3.91
CA ASN A 58 -17.50 -9.14 2.80
C ASN A 58 -16.15 -8.64 3.32
N ALA A 59 -15.10 -8.77 2.50
CA ALA A 59 -13.72 -8.41 2.84
C ALA A 59 -13.62 -7.03 3.53
N SER A 60 -13.19 -6.99 4.80
CA SER A 60 -13.04 -5.75 5.57
C SER A 60 -12.04 -4.79 4.92
N VAL A 61 -12.15 -3.47 5.16
CA VAL A 61 -11.13 -2.49 4.73
C VAL A 61 -9.76 -2.85 5.31
N SER A 62 -9.72 -3.46 6.49
CA SER A 62 -8.48 -3.95 7.11
C SER A 62 -7.78 -5.06 6.32
N SER A 63 -8.47 -5.69 5.35
CA SER A 63 -7.84 -6.64 4.42
C SER A 63 -6.95 -5.98 3.35
N ALA A 64 -6.85 -4.64 3.32
CA ALA A 64 -5.98 -3.93 2.40
C ALA A 64 -4.52 -4.43 2.50
N TYR A 65 -3.87 -4.56 1.34
CA TYR A 65 -2.50 -5.02 1.23
C TYR A 65 -1.76 -4.37 0.05
N GLY A 66 -0.47 -4.18 0.23
CA GLY A 66 0.46 -3.81 -0.83
C GLY A 66 0.76 -5.03 -1.70
N PHE A 67 0.66 -4.84 -3.00
CA PHE A 67 1.01 -5.82 -4.02
C PHE A 67 2.18 -5.26 -4.83
N SER A 68 3.25 -6.02 -4.93
CA SER A 68 4.36 -5.69 -5.83
C SER A 68 4.46 -6.70 -6.95
N ASP A 69 4.85 -6.18 -8.11
CA ASP A 69 5.07 -6.95 -9.33
C ASP A 69 6.50 -6.74 -9.80
N TYR A 70 7.07 -7.80 -10.36
CA TYR A 70 8.43 -7.82 -10.85
C TYR A 70 8.47 -8.63 -12.14
N LYS A 71 9.30 -8.19 -13.09
CA LYS A 71 9.46 -8.84 -14.38
C LYS A 71 10.90 -9.32 -14.55
N PRO A 72 11.11 -10.50 -15.16
CA PRO A 72 12.44 -10.91 -15.55
C PRO A 72 12.88 -10.08 -16.76
N GLY A 73 14.14 -9.66 -16.78
CA GLY A 73 14.76 -8.96 -17.89
C GLY A 73 16.22 -9.38 -18.06
N LYS A 74 16.74 -9.21 -19.27
CA LYS A 74 18.17 -9.38 -19.53
C LYS A 74 18.90 -8.11 -19.13
N SER A 75 19.87 -8.26 -18.24
CA SER A 75 20.85 -7.25 -17.88
C SER A 75 21.78 -7.00 -19.06
N LYS A 76 22.46 -5.85 -19.10
CA LYS A 76 23.44 -5.52 -20.16
C LYS A 76 24.62 -6.49 -20.21
N ASP A 77 24.98 -7.03 -19.06
CA ASP A 77 25.95 -8.11 -18.82
C ASP A 77 25.43 -9.51 -19.25
N GLY A 78 24.27 -9.61 -19.91
CA GLY A 78 23.71 -10.86 -20.41
C GLY A 78 23.05 -11.75 -19.35
N SER A 79 23.21 -11.42 -18.06
CA SER A 79 22.58 -12.12 -16.94
C SER A 79 21.07 -11.87 -16.87
N MET A 80 20.29 -12.89 -16.50
CA MET A 80 18.85 -12.72 -16.26
C MET A 80 18.63 -12.19 -14.84
N ARG A 81 17.94 -11.06 -14.71
CA ARG A 81 17.64 -10.40 -13.44
C ARG A 81 16.15 -10.08 -13.31
N TRP A 82 15.70 -9.87 -12.09
CA TRP A 82 14.34 -9.44 -11.78
C TRP A 82 14.32 -7.94 -11.55
N TYR A 83 13.47 -7.23 -12.28
CA TYR A 83 13.26 -5.79 -12.14
C TYR A 83 11.90 -5.50 -11.50
N MET A 84 11.86 -4.54 -10.59
CA MET A 84 10.62 -4.04 -10.01
C MET A 84 9.84 -3.28 -11.09
N ASN A 85 8.58 -3.68 -11.31
CA ASN A 85 7.72 -3.15 -12.37
C ASN A 85 6.63 -2.21 -11.82
N LYS A 86 5.90 -2.66 -10.79
CA LYS A 86 4.86 -1.85 -10.15
C LYS A 86 4.74 -2.17 -8.67
N LEU A 87 4.34 -1.16 -7.92
CA LEU A 87 3.84 -1.28 -6.55
C LEU A 87 2.40 -0.74 -6.56
N SER A 88 1.47 -1.51 -5.99
CA SER A 88 0.05 -1.17 -6.00
C SER A 88 -0.57 -1.45 -4.65
N LEU A 89 -1.48 -0.60 -4.21
CA LEU A 89 -2.30 -0.85 -3.03
C LEU A 89 -3.60 -1.52 -3.47
N LYS A 90 -3.88 -2.71 -2.96
CA LYS A 90 -5.13 -3.42 -3.21
C LYS A 90 -6.01 -3.36 -1.97
N MET A 91 -7.23 -2.87 -2.15
CA MET A 91 -8.23 -2.76 -1.09
C MET A 91 -9.63 -2.97 -1.67
N PRO A 92 -10.63 -3.31 -0.83
CA PRO A 92 -11.99 -3.44 -1.30
C PRO A 92 -12.63 -2.07 -1.62
N ARG A 93 -13.66 -2.06 -2.47
CA ARG A 93 -14.29 -0.84 -3.00
C ARG A 93 -14.73 0.15 -1.92
N HIS A 94 -15.29 -0.32 -0.81
CA HIS A 94 -15.75 0.55 0.27
C HIS A 94 -14.61 1.27 0.98
N GLY A 95 -13.38 0.74 0.97
CA GLY A 95 -12.21 1.48 1.47
C GLY A 95 -11.92 2.72 0.63
N PHE A 96 -12.05 2.61 -0.69
CA PHE A 96 -11.91 3.75 -1.61
C PHE A 96 -13.03 4.78 -1.39
N VAL A 97 -14.28 4.33 -1.23
CA VAL A 97 -15.42 5.22 -0.95
C VAL A 97 -15.26 5.94 0.39
N GLN A 98 -14.76 5.27 1.43
CA GLN A 98 -14.48 5.92 2.72
C GLN A 98 -13.36 6.95 2.63
N HIS A 99 -12.40 6.74 1.72
CA HIS A 99 -11.29 7.66 1.55
C HIS A 99 -11.74 8.99 0.96
N TYR A 100 -12.48 8.96 -0.14
CA TYR A 100 -12.96 10.16 -0.85
C TYR A 100 -14.30 10.70 -0.33
N GLY A 101 -14.98 9.96 0.55
CA GLY A 101 -16.36 10.27 0.92
C GLY A 101 -17.34 9.99 -0.22
N ASP A 102 -18.62 10.25 0.06
CA ASP A 102 -19.69 10.14 -0.92
C ASP A 102 -20.84 11.03 -0.46
N ASP A 103 -21.44 11.75 -1.41
CA ASP A 103 -22.59 12.61 -1.20
C ASP A 103 -23.70 12.24 -2.18
N GLY A 104 -24.83 11.80 -1.63
CA GLY A 104 -25.88 11.26 -2.48
C GLY A 104 -27.25 11.24 -1.84
N VAL A 105 -28.22 10.90 -2.68
CA VAL A 105 -29.60 10.67 -2.29
C VAL A 105 -29.81 9.16 -2.21
N ARG A 106 -30.04 8.62 -1.00
CA ARG A 106 -30.29 7.19 -0.85
C ARG A 106 -31.72 6.91 -1.25
N GLU A 107 -31.92 6.14 -2.31
CA GLU A 107 -33.26 5.79 -2.79
C GLU A 107 -34.10 5.18 -1.67
N GLY A 108 -35.33 5.68 -1.52
CA GLY A 108 -36.30 5.12 -0.61
C GLY A 108 -36.59 3.65 -0.97
N THR A 109 -36.52 2.77 0.01
CA THR A 109 -36.80 1.33 -0.18
C THR A 109 -37.92 0.90 0.75
N LYS A 110 -38.62 -0.18 0.41
CA LYS A 110 -39.60 -0.79 1.32
C LYS A 110 -38.92 -1.95 2.05
N ARG A 111 -38.98 -1.98 3.38
CA ARG A 111 -38.65 -3.21 4.14
C ARG A 111 -39.90 -3.82 4.72
N THR A 112 -40.04 -5.11 4.51
CA THR A 112 -41.10 -5.91 5.14
C THR A 112 -40.49 -6.69 6.30
N ARG A 113 -40.96 -6.42 7.51
CA ARG A 113 -40.64 -7.22 8.71
C ARG A 113 -41.68 -8.33 8.83
N HIS A 114 -41.26 -9.59 8.87
CA HIS A 114 -42.18 -10.74 8.87
C HIS A 114 -42.57 -11.26 10.27
N LYS A 115 -41.83 -10.91 11.34
CA LYS A 115 -42.10 -11.37 12.72
C LYS A 115 -42.05 -10.21 13.71
N PRO A 116 -42.89 -10.14 14.77
CA PRO A 116 -44.08 -10.95 15.08
C PRO A 116 -45.30 -10.83 14.14
N LYS A 117 -45.42 -9.80 13.30
CA LYS A 117 -46.46 -9.66 12.25
C LYS A 117 -45.83 -9.04 11.00
N THR A 118 -46.41 -9.32 9.83
CA THR A 118 -45.97 -8.72 8.55
C THR A 118 -46.31 -7.23 8.53
N THR A 119 -45.30 -6.38 8.70
CA THR A 119 -45.45 -4.92 8.58
C THR A 119 -44.46 -4.40 7.57
N THR A 120 -44.96 -3.68 6.57
CA THR A 120 -44.15 -3.00 5.56
C THR A 120 -43.91 -1.56 6.00
N TYR A 121 -42.65 -1.17 6.10
CA TYR A 121 -42.23 0.20 6.37
C TYR A 121 -41.60 0.77 5.10
N ASN A 122 -42.06 1.96 4.70
CA ASN A 122 -41.47 2.72 3.60
C ASN A 122 -40.39 3.62 4.19
N PHE A 123 -39.16 3.52 3.68
CA PHE A 123 -38.11 4.47 4.02
C PHE A 123 -38.19 5.63 3.02
N ALA A 124 -38.39 6.84 3.53
CA ALA A 124 -38.32 8.04 2.71
C ALA A 124 -36.90 8.23 2.18
N THR A 125 -36.82 8.73 0.96
CA THR A 125 -35.57 9.20 0.36
C THR A 125 -34.95 10.24 1.27
N HIS A 126 -33.72 10.02 1.71
CA HIS A 126 -32.99 10.95 2.56
C HIS A 126 -31.60 11.22 1.99
N TYR A 127 -31.15 12.45 2.20
CA TYR A 127 -29.78 12.83 1.89
C TYR A 127 -28.84 12.13 2.85
N TRP A 128 -27.77 11.56 2.32
CA TRP A 128 -26.70 10.97 3.13
C TRP A 128 -25.38 11.59 2.69
N LYS A 129 -24.55 11.91 3.67
CA LYS A 129 -23.22 12.47 3.47
C LYS A 129 -22.23 11.63 4.26
N LEU A 130 -21.36 10.93 3.55
CA LEU A 130 -20.21 10.28 4.14
C LEU A 130 -19.04 11.24 4.10
N GLN A 131 -18.52 11.60 5.27
CA GLN A 131 -17.33 12.44 5.37
C GLN A 131 -16.12 11.67 4.83
N GLU A 132 -15.35 12.34 4.00
CA GLU A 132 -14.06 11.85 3.51
C GLU A 132 -13.10 11.63 4.68
N LYS A 133 -12.27 10.59 4.56
CA LYS A 133 -11.18 10.33 5.50
C LYS A 133 -9.93 10.12 4.68
N ASP A 134 -9.07 11.13 4.62
CA ASP A 134 -7.77 10.96 4.00
C ASP A 134 -6.92 9.99 4.82
N PHE A 135 -6.66 8.81 4.26
CA PHE A 135 -5.87 7.78 4.90
C PHE A 135 -4.91 7.05 3.95
N ILE A 136 -5.18 7.11 2.64
CA ILE A 136 -4.30 6.50 1.64
C ILE A 136 -3.01 7.31 1.52
N ASP A 137 -3.11 8.63 1.34
CA ASP A 137 -1.95 9.49 1.16
C ASP A 137 -1.10 9.55 2.43
N ASP A 138 -1.77 9.65 3.58
CA ASP A 138 -1.17 9.56 4.90
C ASP A 138 -0.37 8.26 5.09
N ALA A 139 -0.94 7.12 4.70
CA ALA A 139 -0.27 5.84 4.82
C ALA A 139 0.92 5.71 3.85
N ILE A 140 0.81 6.24 2.63
CA ILE A 140 1.94 6.27 1.68
C ILE A 140 3.09 7.10 2.27
N LYS A 141 2.81 8.32 2.76
CA LYS A 141 3.82 9.19 3.38
C LYS A 141 4.47 8.53 4.60
N ARG A 142 3.67 8.02 5.54
CA ARG A 142 4.17 7.34 6.75
C ARG A 142 4.97 6.08 6.46
N SER A 143 4.67 5.39 5.37
CA SER A 143 5.38 4.15 5.02
C SER A 143 6.84 4.37 4.63
N GLY A 144 7.23 5.59 4.23
CA GLY A 144 8.56 5.88 3.68
C GLY A 144 8.90 5.07 2.43
N VAL A 145 7.90 4.46 1.78
CA VAL A 145 8.12 3.47 0.72
C VAL A 145 8.71 4.09 -0.54
N ILE A 146 8.38 5.35 -0.82
CA ILE A 146 8.87 6.08 -1.98
C ILE A 146 10.39 6.26 -1.86
N ASP A 147 10.85 6.81 -0.74
CA ASP A 147 12.27 7.04 -0.48
C ASP A 147 13.04 5.72 -0.47
N PHE A 148 12.49 4.69 0.19
CA PHE A 148 13.08 3.36 0.22
C PHE A 148 13.27 2.74 -1.17
N VAL A 149 12.23 2.79 -2.01
CA VAL A 149 12.30 2.24 -3.38
C VAL A 149 13.27 3.07 -4.22
N LEU A 150 13.20 4.40 -4.13
CA LEU A 150 14.06 5.30 -4.90
C LEU A 150 15.54 5.06 -4.59
N GLU A 151 15.92 5.00 -3.32
CA GLU A 151 17.29 4.78 -2.90
C GLU A 151 17.81 3.41 -3.36
N ASN A 152 17.06 2.33 -3.08
CA ASN A 152 17.54 0.98 -3.31
C ASN A 152 17.52 0.59 -4.79
N VAL A 153 16.48 0.95 -5.55
CA VAL A 153 16.43 0.65 -6.98
C VAL A 153 17.49 1.45 -7.74
N SER A 154 17.67 2.74 -7.42
CA SER A 154 18.69 3.56 -8.07
C SER A 154 20.10 3.04 -7.79
N ARG A 155 20.37 2.61 -6.55
CA ARG A 155 21.65 1.98 -6.20
C ARG A 155 21.90 0.69 -6.98
N LEU A 156 20.94 -0.24 -6.98
CA LEU A 156 21.09 -1.54 -7.66
C LEU A 156 21.28 -1.37 -9.18
N ARG A 157 20.51 -0.47 -9.80
CA ARG A 157 20.67 -0.17 -11.23
C ARG A 157 21.96 0.58 -11.53
N GLY A 158 22.40 1.48 -10.65
CA GLY A 158 23.68 2.17 -10.77
C GLY A 158 24.87 1.21 -10.75
N GLU A 159 24.86 0.24 -9.83
CA GLU A 159 25.86 -0.83 -9.76
C GLU A 159 25.87 -1.68 -11.03
N GLU A 160 24.70 -2.02 -11.58
CA GLU A 160 24.57 -2.75 -12.86
C GLU A 160 25.18 -1.97 -14.03
N ILE A 161 24.88 -0.68 -14.14
CA ILE A 161 25.40 0.17 -15.20
C ILE A 161 26.93 0.23 -15.12
N LEU A 162 27.51 0.42 -13.93
CA LEU A 162 28.96 0.45 -13.74
C LEU A 162 29.63 -0.86 -14.14
N LEU A 163 29.07 -2.01 -13.73
CA LEU A 163 29.57 -3.33 -14.14
C LEU A 163 29.50 -3.51 -15.67
N SER A 164 28.41 -3.08 -16.29
CA SER A 164 28.27 -3.17 -17.75
C SER A 164 29.30 -2.31 -18.49
N PHE A 165 29.65 -1.14 -17.95
CA PHE A 165 30.70 -0.28 -18.50
C PHE A 165 32.09 -0.88 -18.32
N GLN A 166 32.38 -1.50 -17.17
CA GLN A 166 33.66 -2.16 -16.93
C GLN A 166 33.87 -3.34 -17.89
N ASN A 167 32.86 -4.18 -18.07
CA ASN A 167 32.92 -5.30 -19.00
C ASN A 167 33.13 -4.80 -20.45
N PHE A 168 32.41 -3.75 -20.85
CA PHE A 168 32.59 -3.14 -22.17
C PHE A 168 34.02 -2.61 -22.41
N LEU A 169 34.69 -2.09 -21.37
CA LEU A 169 36.08 -1.64 -21.46
C LEU A 169 37.10 -2.78 -21.48
N GLN A 170 36.79 -3.92 -20.84
CA GLN A 170 37.68 -5.09 -20.81
C GLN A 170 37.60 -5.94 -22.09
N ASP A 171 36.44 -5.98 -22.75
CA ASP A 171 36.25 -6.69 -24.02
C ASP A 171 36.87 -5.95 -25.22
N ARG A 172 37.52 -4.81 -25.00
CA ARG A 172 38.13 -3.93 -26.00
C ARG A 172 39.65 -3.90 -25.89
#